data_AF-A0A357T3F4-F1
#
_entry.id   AF-A0A357T3F4-F1
#
_cell.length_a   1.000
_cell.length_b   1.000
_cell.length_c   1.000
_cell.angle_alpha   90.00
_cell.angle_beta   90.00
_cell.angle_gamma   90.00
#
_symmetry.space_group_name_H-M   'P 1'
#
loop_
_entity.id
_entity.type
_entity.pdbx_description
1 polymer ?
#
loop_
_entity_poly.entity_id
_entity_poly.type
_entity_poly.pdbx_seq_one_letter_code
_entity_poly.pdbx_strand_id
1 'polypeptide(L)'
;MECHHHQQEGKMCIEIVPIFAHLSYEEMREIAGITTQKTFEKGELIYLSGDTGDKLYVIHRGKVKITRLSDAGKEQVIRVLGPGEFMGELSLFSASYLTDNAETLEKTNVCIIAAEKIKELIKKYPTIAFKVMEELSERLEKAEKLIEKINLHGVEKRLAETLINMANEQDEVILKMSKKDLASHLGMSQETLSRKLSNFQDLGLIKQIGQRQIKILDKIALEEIE
;
A
#
# COMPACT_ATOMS: atom_id res chain seq x y z
N MET A 1 -20.31 41.38 -21.88
CA MET A 1 -20.18 39.91 -21.87
C MET A 1 -19.88 39.51 -20.44
N GLU A 2 -20.93 39.10 -19.73
CA GLU A 2 -20.91 38.89 -18.28
C GLU A 2 -20.14 37.60 -17.96
N CYS A 3 -19.04 37.73 -17.23
CA CYS A 3 -18.31 36.60 -16.68
C CYS A 3 -19.06 36.08 -15.44
N HIS A 4 -19.62 34.88 -15.54
CA HIS A 4 -20.18 34.14 -14.41
C HIS A 4 -19.09 33.73 -13.42
N HIS A 5 -18.72 34.65 -12.54
CA HIS A 5 -17.98 34.36 -11.32
C HIS A 5 -18.95 33.73 -10.32
N HIS A 6 -19.06 32.41 -10.30
CA HIS A 6 -19.68 31.74 -9.17
C HIS A 6 -18.71 31.77 -7.98
N GLN A 7 -18.88 32.80 -7.15
CA GLN A 7 -18.46 32.82 -5.76
C GLN A 7 -19.19 31.71 -5.01
N GLN A 8 -18.46 30.71 -4.53
CA GLN A 8 -18.82 29.96 -3.34
C GLN A 8 -17.61 29.97 -2.42
N GLU A 9 -17.77 30.59 -1.25
CA GLU A 9 -16.91 30.45 -0.07
C GLU A 9 -16.99 29.01 0.49
N GLY A 10 -16.70 28.02 -0.34
CA GLY A 10 -16.49 26.64 0.07
C GLY A 10 -15.00 26.41 0.19
N LYS A 11 -14.54 25.80 1.29
CA LYS A 11 -13.15 25.34 1.46
C LYS A 11 -12.63 24.79 0.14
N MET A 12 -11.53 25.35 -0.35
CA MET A 12 -10.96 24.87 -1.61
C MET A 12 -10.60 23.41 -1.42
N CYS A 13 -10.94 22.56 -2.38
CA CYS A 13 -10.72 21.12 -2.22
C CYS A 13 -9.26 20.74 -1.96
N ILE A 14 -8.34 21.64 -2.32
CA ILE A 14 -6.91 21.55 -2.13
C ILE A 14 -6.45 21.76 -0.67
N GLU A 15 -7.28 22.33 0.19
CA GLU A 15 -6.93 22.61 1.60
C GLU A 15 -6.74 21.34 2.43
N ILE A 16 -7.40 20.24 2.05
CA ILE A 16 -7.31 18.97 2.77
C ILE A 16 -6.17 18.08 2.25
N VAL A 17 -5.42 18.57 1.28
CA VAL A 17 -4.44 17.76 0.55
C VAL A 17 -3.09 17.91 1.24
N PRO A 18 -2.51 16.82 1.81
CA PRO A 18 -1.27 16.91 2.56
C PRO A 18 -0.10 17.51 1.76
N ILE A 19 -0.06 17.27 0.44
CA ILE A 19 0.98 17.84 -0.43
C ILE A 19 0.88 19.35 -0.65
N PHE A 20 -0.22 19.99 -0.26
CA PHE A 20 -0.42 21.44 -0.32
C PHE A 20 -0.60 22.08 1.05
N ALA A 21 -0.63 21.30 2.14
CA ALA A 21 -0.97 21.78 3.48
C ALA A 21 -0.01 22.85 4.05
N HIS A 22 1.21 22.95 3.53
CA HIS A 22 2.24 23.91 3.95
C HIS A 22 2.22 25.22 3.15
N LEU A 23 1.33 25.34 2.17
CA LEU A 23 1.23 26.54 1.35
C LEU A 23 0.42 27.62 2.07
N SER A 24 0.85 28.87 1.90
CA SER A 24 0.09 30.04 2.32
C SER A 24 -1.24 30.12 1.57
N TYR A 25 -2.18 30.88 2.13
CA TYR A 25 -3.49 31.07 1.54
C TYR A 25 -3.46 31.64 0.11
N GLU A 26 -2.49 32.50 -0.19
CA GLU A 26 -2.32 33.06 -1.55
C GLU A 26 -1.82 32.00 -2.54
N GLU A 27 -0.87 31.16 -2.13
CA GLU A 27 -0.35 30.05 -2.93
C GLU A 27 -1.44 28.99 -3.16
N MET A 28 -2.25 28.70 -2.14
CA MET A 28 -3.42 27.84 -2.25
C MET A 28 -4.43 28.38 -3.27
N ARG A 29 -4.70 29.69 -3.26
CA ARG A 29 -5.59 30.31 -4.27
C ARG A 29 -5.09 30.11 -5.70
N GLU A 30 -3.79 30.24 -5.92
CA GLU A 30 -3.19 30.03 -7.24
C GLU A 30 -3.40 28.60 -7.73
N ILE A 31 -3.21 27.61 -6.85
CA ILE A 31 -3.46 26.20 -7.15
C ILE A 31 -4.94 25.96 -7.42
N ALA A 32 -5.83 26.54 -6.62
CA ALA A 32 -7.26 26.41 -6.83
C ALA A 32 -7.69 26.95 -8.20
N GLY A 33 -7.06 28.02 -8.69
CA GLY A 33 -7.31 28.61 -10.01
C GLY A 33 -6.97 27.70 -11.20
N ILE A 34 -6.07 26.73 -11.01
CA ILE A 34 -5.66 25.76 -12.04
C ILE A 34 -6.24 24.36 -11.79
N THR A 35 -7.12 24.23 -10.80
CA THR A 35 -7.75 22.97 -10.41
C THR A 35 -9.15 22.87 -10.99
N THR A 36 -9.47 21.75 -11.62
CA THR A 36 -10.84 21.44 -12.05
C THR A 36 -11.48 20.48 -11.05
N GLN A 37 -12.66 20.83 -10.54
CA GLN A 37 -13.43 19.94 -9.67
C GLN A 37 -14.39 19.08 -10.49
N LYS A 38 -14.44 17.79 -10.20
CA LYS A 38 -15.40 16.85 -10.82
C LYS A 38 -16.02 15.98 -9.74
N THR A 39 -17.33 15.75 -9.86
CA THR A 39 -18.05 14.81 -9.00
C THR A 39 -18.33 13.56 -9.79
N PHE A 40 -18.14 12.42 -9.14
CA PHE A 40 -18.39 11.09 -9.67
C PHE A 40 -19.37 10.37 -8.75
N GLU A 41 -20.36 9.69 -9.34
CA GLU A 41 -21.26 8.81 -8.61
C GLU A 41 -20.58 7.47 -8.30
N LYS A 42 -21.18 6.67 -7.41
CA LYS A 42 -20.63 5.36 -7.02
C LYS A 42 -20.50 4.42 -8.23
N GLY A 43 -19.35 3.77 -8.38
CA GLY A 43 -19.05 2.80 -9.43
C GLY A 43 -18.60 3.43 -10.75
N GLU A 44 -18.46 4.75 -10.81
CA GLU A 44 -17.94 5.42 -12.00
C GLU A 44 -16.41 5.31 -12.07
N LEU A 45 -15.91 5.13 -13.29
CA LEU A 45 -14.50 5.15 -13.60
C LEU A 45 -14.02 6.59 -13.77
N ILE A 46 -13.00 6.96 -13.02
CA ILE A 46 -12.32 8.25 -13.15
C ILE A 46 -11.38 8.22 -14.37
N TYR A 47 -10.67 7.11 -14.53
CA TYR A 47 -9.82 6.80 -15.68
C TYR A 47 -9.62 5.28 -15.78
N LEU A 48 -9.12 4.85 -16.95
CA LEU A 48 -8.78 3.47 -17.25
C LEU A 48 -7.28 3.31 -17.54
N SER A 49 -6.80 2.08 -17.38
CA SER A 49 -5.49 1.67 -17.86
C SER A 49 -5.42 1.88 -19.37
N GLY A 50 -4.32 2.48 -19.84
CA GLY A 50 -4.15 2.89 -21.23
C GLY A 50 -4.57 4.33 -21.53
N ASP A 51 -5.28 5.01 -20.61
CA ASP A 51 -5.51 6.45 -20.74
C ASP A 51 -4.19 7.22 -20.62
N THR A 52 -4.14 8.42 -21.20
CA THR A 52 -2.98 9.30 -21.09
C THR A 52 -2.78 9.73 -19.64
N GLY A 53 -1.60 9.47 -19.08
CA GLY A 53 -1.21 9.93 -17.76
C GLY A 53 -0.71 11.37 -17.81
N ASP A 54 -1.61 12.34 -17.83
CA ASP A 54 -1.30 13.78 -17.93
C ASP A 54 -1.90 14.62 -16.79
N LYS A 55 -2.49 13.98 -15.78
CA LYS A 55 -3.23 14.64 -14.68
C LYS A 55 -2.93 14.01 -13.34
N LEU A 56 -2.92 14.86 -12.32
CA LEU A 56 -2.98 14.48 -10.93
C LEU A 56 -4.43 14.57 -10.45
N TYR A 57 -4.88 13.55 -9.72
CA TYR A 57 -6.22 13.48 -9.16
C TYR A 57 -6.13 13.43 -7.64
N VAL A 58 -6.88 14.28 -6.96
CA VAL A 58 -6.88 14.36 -5.50
C VAL A 58 -8.28 14.16 -4.98
N ILE A 59 -8.44 13.28 -4.00
CA ILE A 59 -9.76 12.97 -3.44
C ILE A 59 -10.12 14.04 -2.42
N HIS A 60 -11.16 14.82 -2.73
CA HIS A 60 -11.69 15.80 -1.78
C HIS A 60 -12.65 15.16 -0.78
N ARG A 61 -13.55 14.31 -1.28
CA ARG A 61 -14.52 13.54 -0.51
C ARG A 61 -14.80 12.24 -1.21
N GLY A 62 -15.18 11.21 -0.47
CA GLY A 62 -15.48 9.90 -1.03
C GLY A 62 -14.30 8.94 -0.94
N LYS A 63 -14.38 7.85 -1.70
CA LYS A 63 -13.36 6.81 -1.78
C LYS A 63 -13.22 6.28 -3.20
N VAL A 64 -11.98 5.95 -3.57
CA VAL A 64 -11.63 5.41 -4.89
C VAL A 64 -10.79 4.16 -4.72
N LYS A 65 -11.14 3.05 -5.37
CA LYS A 65 -10.24 1.89 -5.48
C LYS A 65 -9.37 2.04 -6.73
N ILE A 66 -8.09 1.69 -6.59
CA ILE A 66 -7.16 1.53 -7.69
C ILE A 66 -7.03 0.04 -7.98
N THR A 67 -7.31 -0.37 -9.21
CA THR A 67 -7.23 -1.77 -9.63
C THR A 67 -6.25 -1.94 -10.78
N ARG A 68 -5.67 -3.14 -10.88
CA ARG A 68 -4.90 -3.57 -12.06
C ARG A 68 -5.40 -4.92 -12.51
N LEU A 69 -5.37 -5.17 -13.82
CA LEU A 69 -5.61 -6.49 -14.38
C LEU A 69 -4.35 -7.35 -14.22
N SER A 70 -4.52 -8.53 -13.66
CA SER A 70 -3.50 -9.59 -13.70
C SER A 70 -3.37 -10.17 -15.11
N ASP A 71 -2.29 -10.90 -15.37
CA ASP A 71 -2.08 -11.61 -16.65
C ASP A 71 -3.21 -12.60 -16.97
N ALA A 72 -3.92 -13.09 -15.94
CA ALA A 72 -5.08 -13.96 -16.07
C ALA A 72 -6.40 -13.19 -16.28
N GLY A 73 -6.36 -11.86 -16.45
CA GLY A 73 -7.53 -11.00 -16.66
C GLY A 73 -8.35 -10.71 -15.40
N LYS A 74 -7.90 -11.15 -14.22
CA LYS A 74 -8.59 -10.86 -12.95
C LYS A 74 -8.21 -9.48 -12.44
N GLU A 75 -9.18 -8.69 -12.01
CA GLU A 75 -8.94 -7.42 -11.32
C GLU A 75 -8.37 -7.67 -9.91
N GLN A 76 -7.26 -7.00 -9.62
CA GLN A 76 -6.64 -6.95 -8.31
C GLN A 76 -6.73 -5.53 -7.78
N VAL A 77 -7.30 -5.36 -6.58
CA VAL A 77 -7.25 -4.08 -5.87
C VAL A 77 -5.83 -3.87 -5.36
N ILE A 78 -5.23 -2.75 -5.75
CA ILE A 78 -3.87 -2.35 -5.34
C ILE A 78 -3.93 -1.49 -4.07
N ARG A 79 -4.87 -0.54 -4.03
CA ARG A 79 -5.10 0.34 -2.89
C ARG A 79 -6.49 0.98 -2.95
N VAL A 80 -6.92 1.54 -1.83
CA VAL A 80 -8.10 2.39 -1.73
C VAL A 80 -7.67 3.75 -1.22
N LEU A 81 -8.11 4.80 -1.90
CA LEU A 81 -7.81 6.19 -1.61
C LEU A 81 -9.02 6.87 -0.97
N GLY A 82 -8.79 7.68 0.04
CA GLY A 82 -9.75 8.52 0.75
C GLY A 82 -9.37 10.00 0.71
N PRO A 83 -10.12 10.86 1.44
CA PRO A 83 -9.92 12.30 1.42
C PRO A 83 -8.48 12.72 1.74
N GLY A 84 -7.92 13.61 0.92
CA GLY A 84 -6.56 14.10 1.01
C GLY A 84 -5.54 13.27 0.21
N GLU A 85 -5.83 12.00 -0.08
CA GLU A 85 -4.94 11.15 -0.87
C GLU A 85 -5.05 11.45 -2.37
N PHE A 86 -3.97 11.17 -3.12
CA PHE A 86 -3.89 11.42 -4.56
C PHE A 86 -3.42 10.21 -5.38
N MET A 87 -3.73 10.27 -6.68
CA MET A 87 -3.35 9.32 -7.73
C MET A 87 -2.96 10.05 -9.03
N GLY A 88 -2.35 9.33 -9.98
CA GLY A 88 -1.77 9.92 -11.19
C GLY A 88 -0.36 10.47 -10.94
N GLU A 89 0.31 10.03 -9.88
CA GLU A 89 1.64 10.49 -9.49
C GLU A 89 2.70 10.21 -10.55
N LEU A 90 2.55 9.12 -11.31
CA LEU A 90 3.46 8.76 -12.40
C LEU A 90 3.48 9.84 -13.49
N SER A 91 2.34 10.48 -13.74
CA SER A 91 2.19 11.57 -14.71
C SER A 91 3.02 12.81 -14.36
N LEU A 92 3.42 12.96 -13.09
CA LEU A 92 4.29 14.07 -12.66
C LEU A 92 5.74 13.86 -13.10
N PHE A 93 6.19 12.61 -13.25
CA PHE A 93 7.59 12.27 -13.48
C PHE A 93 7.86 11.65 -14.86
N SER A 94 6.85 11.03 -15.46
CA SER A 94 6.95 10.38 -16.77
C SER A 94 5.70 10.67 -17.60
N ALA A 95 5.89 11.05 -18.86
CA ALA A 95 4.83 11.07 -19.84
C ALA A 95 4.60 9.63 -20.33
N SER A 96 3.69 8.92 -19.67
CA SER A 96 3.33 7.54 -20.01
C SER A 96 1.84 7.32 -19.83
N TYR A 97 1.37 6.19 -20.33
CA TYR A 97 0.00 5.74 -20.12
C TYR A 97 -0.22 5.28 -18.68
N LEU A 98 -1.44 5.44 -18.18
CA LEU A 98 -1.84 4.90 -16.89
C LEU A 98 -1.83 3.37 -16.95
N THR A 99 -1.42 2.73 -15.86
CA THR A 99 -1.25 1.26 -15.77
C THR A 99 -2.25 0.59 -14.83
N ASP A 100 -3.23 1.37 -14.39
CA ASP A 100 -4.24 1.02 -13.41
C ASP A 100 -5.56 1.71 -13.76
N ASN A 101 -6.65 1.22 -13.18
CA ASN A 101 -7.97 1.81 -13.27
C ASN A 101 -8.31 2.49 -11.93
N ALA A 102 -9.04 3.60 -11.99
CA ALA A 102 -9.57 4.26 -10.81
C ALA A 102 -11.10 4.25 -10.84
N GLU A 103 -11.72 3.60 -9.86
CA GLU A 103 -13.18 3.47 -9.74
C GLU A 103 -13.66 3.97 -8.38
N THR A 104 -14.75 4.73 -8.36
CA THR A 104 -15.34 5.25 -7.12
C THR A 104 -16.09 4.17 -6.34
N LEU A 105 -15.88 4.11 -5.03
CA LEU A 105 -16.60 3.20 -4.13
C LEU A 105 -17.86 3.83 -3.53
N GLU A 106 -17.95 5.15 -3.58
CA GLU A 106 -19.06 5.99 -3.13
C GLU A 106 -19.07 7.31 -3.92
N LYS A 107 -20.08 8.16 -3.70
CA LYS A 107 -20.10 9.49 -4.32
C LYS A 107 -18.82 10.25 -3.95
N THR A 108 -18.04 10.62 -4.95
CA THR A 108 -16.66 11.09 -4.78
C THR A 108 -16.48 12.43 -5.47
N ASN A 109 -15.90 13.39 -4.75
CA ASN A 109 -15.46 14.66 -5.30
C ASN A 109 -13.95 14.59 -5.53
N VAL A 110 -13.52 14.86 -6.76
CA VAL A 110 -12.13 14.76 -7.18
C VAL A 110 -11.66 16.10 -7.74
N CYS A 111 -10.46 16.49 -7.35
CA CYS A 111 -9.77 17.65 -7.88
C CYS A 111 -8.69 17.21 -8.86
N ILE A 112 -8.78 17.75 -10.06
CA ILE A 112 -8.00 17.34 -11.23
C ILE A 112 -7.09 18.50 -11.60
N ILE A 113 -5.80 18.22 -11.67
CA ILE A 113 -4.77 19.21 -11.99
C ILE A 113 -3.90 18.65 -13.11
N ALA A 114 -3.69 19.43 -14.18
CA ALA A 114 -2.80 19.01 -15.25
C ALA A 114 -1.36 18.83 -14.72
N ALA A 115 -0.69 17.76 -15.14
CA ALA A 115 0.66 17.44 -14.67
C ALA A 115 1.66 18.57 -14.96
N GLU A 116 1.57 19.22 -16.13
CA GLU A 116 2.41 20.36 -16.47
C GLU A 116 2.21 21.54 -15.50
N LYS A 117 0.98 21.76 -15.03
CA LYS A 117 0.67 22.78 -14.03
C LYS A 117 1.23 22.44 -12.65
N ILE A 118 1.20 21.18 -12.25
CA ILE A 118 1.90 20.73 -11.04
C ILE A 118 3.42 20.91 -11.17
N LYS A 119 4.00 20.61 -12.33
CA LYS A 119 5.44 20.82 -12.57
C LYS A 119 5.83 22.30 -12.48
N GLU A 120 5.02 23.20 -13.04
CA GLU A 120 5.18 24.66 -12.89
C GLU A 120 5.14 25.07 -11.41
N LEU A 121 4.17 24.55 -10.65
CA LEU A 121 4.04 24.82 -9.21
C LEU A 121 5.21 24.28 -8.41
N ILE A 122 5.71 23.08 -8.71
CA ILE A 122 6.87 22.50 -8.03
C ILE A 122 8.12 23.37 -8.24
N LYS A 123 8.29 23.92 -9.45
CA LYS A 123 9.41 24.85 -9.73
C LYS A 123 9.29 26.14 -8.92
N LYS A 124 8.06 26.65 -8.75
CA LYS A 124 7.78 27.88 -8.00
C LYS A 124 7.87 27.66 -6.48
N TYR A 125 7.38 26.52 -6.01
CA TYR A 125 7.26 26.13 -4.61
C TYR A 125 7.89 24.74 -4.38
N PRO A 126 9.23 24.64 -4.24
CA PRO A 126 9.93 23.36 -4.09
C PRO A 126 9.48 22.53 -2.89
N THR A 127 8.90 23.16 -1.87
CA THR A 127 8.28 22.49 -0.71
C THR A 127 7.21 21.48 -1.11
N ILE A 128 6.50 21.69 -2.23
CA ILE A 128 5.53 20.73 -2.78
C ILE A 128 6.23 19.41 -3.14
N ALA A 129 7.42 19.46 -3.76
CA ALA A 129 8.16 18.25 -4.11
C ALA A 129 8.57 17.46 -2.87
N PHE A 130 8.99 18.13 -1.79
CA PHE A 130 9.32 17.45 -0.53
C PHE A 130 8.12 16.70 0.05
N LYS A 131 6.92 17.28 0.01
CA LYS A 131 5.72 16.58 0.48
C LYS A 131 5.29 15.42 -0.41
N VAL A 132 5.46 15.56 -1.72
CA VAL A 132 5.24 14.43 -2.64
C VAL A 132 6.23 13.30 -2.31
N MET A 133 7.51 13.61 -2.06
CA MET A 133 8.50 12.61 -1.67
C MET A 133 8.17 11.95 -0.32
N GLU A 134 7.74 12.71 0.69
CA GLU A 134 7.32 12.19 2.00
C GLU A 134 6.17 11.17 1.86
N GLU A 135 5.12 11.51 1.11
CA GLU A 135 4.01 10.59 0.84
C GLU A 135 4.47 9.33 0.07
N LEU A 136 5.32 9.49 -0.95
CA LEU A 136 5.85 8.36 -1.70
C LEU A 136 6.72 7.44 -0.84
N SER A 137 7.51 8.01 0.09
CA SER A 137 8.29 7.24 1.06
C SER A 137 7.42 6.47 2.02
N GLU A 138 6.34 7.06 2.56
CA GLU A 138 5.37 6.34 3.40
C GLU A 138 4.69 5.19 2.65
N ARG A 139 4.32 5.42 1.38
CA ARG A 139 3.74 4.38 0.52
C ARG A 139 4.73 3.25 0.26
N LEU A 140 6.01 3.57 0.03
CA LEU A 140 7.06 2.57 -0.16
C LEU A 140 7.23 1.72 1.10
N GLU A 141 7.31 2.34 2.28
CA GLU A 141 7.44 1.62 3.55
C GLU A 141 6.24 0.69 3.79
N LYS A 142 5.01 1.13 3.48
CA LYS A 142 3.80 0.29 3.56
C LYS A 142 3.89 -0.91 2.61
N ALA A 143 4.39 -0.72 1.40
CA ALA A 143 4.58 -1.79 0.43
C ALA A 143 5.65 -2.80 0.88
N GLU A 144 6.78 -2.33 1.39
CA GLU A 144 7.85 -3.18 1.94
C GLU A 144 7.35 -4.02 3.12
N LYS A 145 6.58 -3.43 4.04
CA LYS A 145 5.93 -4.16 5.15
C LYS A 145 4.95 -5.22 4.66
N LEU A 146 4.24 -4.97 3.56
CA LEU A 146 3.35 -5.96 2.97
C LEU A 146 4.14 -7.13 2.36
N ILE A 147 5.23 -6.83 1.65
CA ILE A 147 6.15 -7.85 1.10
C ILE A 147 6.74 -8.69 2.24
N GLU A 148 7.15 -8.06 3.34
CA GLU A 148 7.63 -8.77 4.52
C GLU A 148 6.56 -9.73 5.05
N LYS A 149 5.32 -9.27 5.24
CA LYS A 149 4.20 -10.13 5.67
C LYS A 149 3.95 -11.31 4.72
N ILE A 150 3.90 -11.06 3.40
CA ILE A 150 3.69 -12.11 2.39
C ILE A 150 4.81 -13.17 2.48
N ASN A 151 6.06 -12.73 2.61
CA ASN A 151 7.18 -13.63 2.79
C ASN A 151 7.11 -14.39 4.13
N LEU A 152 6.65 -13.75 5.20
CA LEU A 152 6.52 -14.36 6.52
C LEU A 152 5.48 -15.48 6.55
N HIS A 153 4.37 -15.37 5.82
CA HIS A 153 3.35 -16.43 5.70
C HIS A 153 3.91 -17.69 5.03
N GLY A 154 4.55 -17.55 3.87
CA GLY A 154 5.23 -18.68 3.22
C GLY A 154 6.40 -19.25 4.03
N VAL A 155 6.98 -18.48 4.96
CA VAL A 155 8.03 -18.94 5.88
C VAL A 155 7.46 -19.71 7.07
N GLU A 156 6.34 -19.26 7.65
CA GLU A 156 5.65 -19.97 8.75
C GLU A 156 5.15 -21.33 8.30
N LYS A 157 4.52 -21.40 7.13
CA LYS A 157 4.11 -22.67 6.53
C LYS A 157 5.30 -23.61 6.30
N ARG A 158 6.38 -23.13 5.67
CA ARG A 158 7.60 -23.95 5.48
C ARG A 158 8.22 -24.42 6.78
N LEU A 159 8.20 -23.58 7.82
CA LEU A 159 8.68 -23.95 9.16
C LEU A 159 7.77 -25.03 9.78
N ALA A 160 6.46 -24.85 9.73
CA ALA A 160 5.48 -25.82 10.20
C ALA A 160 5.65 -27.18 9.50
N GLU A 161 5.66 -27.21 8.16
CA GLU A 161 5.90 -28.41 7.36
C GLU A 161 7.24 -29.07 7.70
N THR A 162 8.30 -28.28 7.88
CA THR A 162 9.62 -28.81 8.25
C THR A 162 9.60 -29.44 9.64
N LEU A 163 8.95 -28.82 10.62
CA LEU A 163 8.82 -29.40 11.96
C LEU A 163 8.00 -30.69 11.93
N ILE A 164 6.89 -30.71 11.19
CA ILE A 164 6.02 -31.89 11.02
C ILE A 164 6.81 -33.04 10.36
N ASN A 165 7.57 -32.76 9.30
CA ASN A 165 8.37 -33.76 8.59
C ASN A 165 9.55 -34.29 9.42
N MET A 166 10.06 -33.49 10.36
CA MET A 166 11.14 -33.90 11.27
C MET A 166 10.64 -34.60 12.54
N ALA A 167 9.33 -34.56 12.81
CA ALA A 167 8.74 -35.14 14.01
C ALA A 167 8.78 -36.67 13.95
N ASN A 168 9.04 -37.29 15.10
CA ASN A 168 8.90 -38.74 15.27
C ASN A 168 7.44 -39.13 15.55
N GLU A 169 7.20 -40.43 15.80
CA GLU A 169 5.87 -40.96 16.15
C GLU A 169 5.29 -40.39 17.47
N GLN A 170 6.11 -39.71 18.28
CA GLN A 170 5.74 -39.07 19.53
C GLN A 170 5.60 -37.54 19.40
N ASP A 171 5.55 -37.01 18.17
CA ASP A 171 5.45 -35.58 17.87
C ASP A 171 6.61 -34.75 18.44
N GLU A 172 7.79 -35.37 18.58
CA GLU A 172 9.01 -34.71 19.01
C GLU A 172 9.98 -34.52 17.85
N VAL A 173 10.54 -33.30 17.77
CA VAL A 173 11.52 -32.88 16.78
C VAL A 173 12.86 -32.67 17.48
N ILE A 174 13.90 -33.36 16.99
CA ILE A 174 15.29 -33.18 17.45
C ILE A 174 16.09 -32.51 16.32
N LEU A 175 16.51 -31.27 16.55
CA LEU A 175 17.26 -30.47 15.59
C LEU A 175 18.71 -30.98 15.46
N LYS A 176 18.99 -31.67 14.34
CA LYS A 176 20.33 -32.17 13.98
C LYS A 176 21.32 -31.08 13.56
N MET A 177 20.83 -29.87 13.28
CA MET A 177 21.63 -28.69 12.92
C MET A 177 21.41 -27.55 13.92
N SER A 178 22.19 -26.46 13.81
CA SER A 178 21.95 -25.28 14.65
C SER A 178 20.69 -24.53 14.18
N LYS A 179 20.09 -23.69 15.04
CA LYS A 179 18.98 -22.81 14.63
C LYS A 179 19.40 -21.84 13.53
N LYS A 180 20.68 -21.45 13.49
CA LYS A 180 21.21 -20.60 12.41
C LYS A 180 21.19 -21.33 11.06
N ASP A 181 21.63 -22.58 11.04
CA ASP A 181 21.65 -23.39 9.80
C ASP A 181 20.23 -23.75 9.36
N LEU A 182 19.35 -24.06 10.31
CA LEU A 182 17.93 -24.32 10.02
C LEU A 182 17.27 -23.08 9.41
N ALA A 183 17.53 -21.90 9.97
CA ALA A 183 17.03 -20.65 9.42
C ALA A 183 17.52 -20.43 7.97
N SER A 184 18.82 -20.64 7.73
CA SER A 184 19.41 -20.54 6.40
C SER A 184 18.78 -21.53 5.41
N HIS A 185 18.54 -22.77 5.83
CA HIS A 185 17.89 -23.80 5.01
C HIS A 185 16.45 -23.43 4.64
N LEU A 186 15.74 -22.75 5.55
CA LEU A 186 14.38 -22.26 5.33
C LEU A 186 14.33 -20.90 4.64
N GLY A 187 15.49 -20.37 4.21
CA GLY A 187 15.58 -19.08 3.53
C GLY A 187 15.20 -17.89 4.42
N MET A 188 15.47 -17.96 5.72
CA MET A 188 15.19 -16.89 6.68
C MET A 188 16.40 -16.58 7.59
N SER A 189 16.35 -15.45 8.30
CA SER A 189 17.37 -15.13 9.31
C SER A 189 17.14 -15.93 10.61
N GLN A 190 18.21 -16.14 11.39
CA GLN A 190 18.13 -16.82 12.69
C GLN A 190 17.19 -16.11 13.68
N GLU A 191 17.14 -14.78 13.61
CA GLU A 191 16.26 -13.95 14.43
C GLU A 191 14.79 -14.19 14.06
N THR A 192 14.48 -14.24 12.75
CA THR A 192 13.13 -14.56 12.24
C THR A 192 12.70 -15.95 12.67
N LEU A 193 13.55 -16.97 12.51
CA LEU A 193 13.25 -18.33 13.00
C LEU A 193 12.92 -18.33 14.50
N SER A 194 13.73 -17.64 15.29
CA SER A 194 13.53 -17.59 16.75
C SER A 194 12.21 -16.93 17.13
N ARG A 195 11.87 -15.80 16.49
CA ARG A 195 10.56 -15.14 16.66
C ARG A 195 9.40 -16.05 16.30
N LYS A 196 9.50 -16.79 15.20
CA LYS A 196 8.41 -17.69 14.74
C LYS A 196 8.22 -18.90 15.65
N LEU A 197 9.31 -19.51 16.11
CA LEU A 197 9.23 -20.59 17.10
C LEU A 197 8.63 -20.11 18.43
N SER A 198 8.92 -18.87 18.85
CA SER A 198 8.25 -18.27 20.01
C SER A 198 6.76 -18.04 19.73
N ASN A 199 6.39 -17.50 18.57
CA ASN A 199 4.99 -17.31 18.19
C ASN A 199 4.19 -18.63 18.19
N PHE A 200 4.73 -19.71 17.60
CA PHE A 200 4.08 -21.02 17.64
C PHE A 200 3.95 -21.56 19.07
N GLN A 201 4.88 -21.22 19.96
CA GLN A 201 4.78 -21.60 21.37
C GLN A 201 3.73 -20.77 22.11
N ASP A 202 3.65 -19.47 21.85
CA ASP A 202 2.66 -18.57 22.44
C ASP A 202 1.23 -18.91 21.99
N LEU A 203 1.08 -19.39 20.75
CA LEU A 203 -0.16 -19.94 20.19
C LEU A 203 -0.48 -21.36 20.70
N GLY A 204 0.40 -21.97 21.50
CA GLY A 204 0.20 -23.32 22.05
C GLY A 204 0.37 -24.45 21.03
N LEU A 205 0.95 -24.19 19.86
CA LEU A 205 1.16 -25.18 18.80
C LEU A 205 2.37 -26.07 19.05
N ILE A 206 3.42 -25.50 19.66
CA ILE A 206 4.65 -26.21 19.99
C ILE A 206 5.14 -25.87 21.40
N LYS A 207 6.10 -26.64 21.91
CA LYS A 207 6.86 -26.34 23.12
C LYS A 207 8.34 -26.57 22.87
N GLN A 208 9.14 -25.53 23.07
CA GLN A 208 10.61 -25.64 22.97
C GLN A 208 11.17 -26.23 24.26
N ILE A 209 11.97 -27.29 24.15
CA ILE A 209 12.64 -27.98 25.26
C ILE A 209 14.15 -27.81 25.07
N GLY A 210 14.74 -26.92 25.87
CA GLY A 210 16.16 -26.56 25.73
C GLY A 210 16.46 -25.91 24.37
N GLN A 211 17.63 -26.21 23.80
CA GLN A 211 18.08 -25.53 22.56
C GLN A 211 17.77 -26.29 21.26
N ARG A 212 17.54 -27.61 21.33
CA ARG A 212 17.50 -28.48 20.15
C ARG A 212 16.28 -29.40 20.08
N GLN A 213 15.43 -29.42 21.09
CA GLN A 213 14.24 -30.25 21.10
C GLN A 213 12.99 -29.37 21.05
N ILE A 214 12.03 -29.77 20.21
CA ILE A 214 10.74 -29.11 20.07
C ILE A 214 9.68 -30.21 20.14
N LYS A 215 8.67 -30.03 20.98
CA LYS A 215 7.50 -30.91 21.05
C LYS A 215 6.34 -30.23 20.33
N ILE A 216 5.70 -30.91 19.40
CA ILE A 216 4.46 -30.43 18.77
C ILE A 216 3.31 -30.75 19.73
N LEU A 217 2.48 -29.75 20.01
CA LEU A 217 1.34 -29.85 20.93
C LEU A 217 0.03 -29.99 20.18
N ASP A 218 -0.10 -29.29 19.04
CA ASP A 218 -1.26 -29.37 18.17
C ASP A 218 -0.78 -29.46 16.71
N LYS A 219 -0.71 -30.69 16.21
CA LYS A 219 -0.24 -30.98 14.85
C LYS A 219 -1.22 -30.51 13.78
N ILE A 220 -2.52 -30.61 14.06
CA ILE A 220 -3.57 -30.24 13.09
C ILE A 220 -3.55 -28.73 12.89
N ALA A 221 -3.55 -27.95 13.98
CA ALA A 221 -3.47 -26.50 13.90
C ALA A 221 -2.13 -26.03 13.27
N LEU A 222 -1.06 -26.81 13.41
CA LEU A 222 0.23 -26.54 12.77
C LEU A 222 0.19 -26.82 11.24
N GLU A 223 -0.55 -27.84 10.79
CA GLU A 223 -0.78 -28.15 9.37
C GLU A 223 -1.66 -27.11 8.66
N GLU A 224 -2.55 -26.44 9.40
CA GLU A 224 -3.46 -25.40 8.89
C GLU A 224 -2.81 -24.00 8.78
N ILE A 225 -1.53 -23.85 9.11
CA ILE A 225 -0.82 -22.57 8.96
C ILE A 225 -0.62 -22.22 7.48
N GLU A 226 -1.20 -21.08 7.07
CA GLU A 226 -1.07 -20.48 5.73
C GLU A 226 0.14 -19.53 5.58
#